data_AF-A0A7K9PWZ8-F1
#
_entry.id   AF-A0A7K9PWZ8-F1
#
_cell.length_a   1.000
_cell.length_b   1.000
_cell.length_c   1.000
_cell.angle_alpha   90.00
_cell.angle_beta   90.00
_cell.angle_gamma   90.00
#
_symmetry.space_group_name_H-M   'P 1'
#
loop_
_entity.id
_entity.type
_entity.pdbx_description
1 polymer ?
#
loop_
_entity_poly.entity_id
_entity_poly.type
_entity_poly.pdbx_seq_one_letter_code
_entity_poly.pdbx_strand_id
1 'polypeptide(L)'
;AFAVTCYGIAHIAGEFKDMDATSELKNKTFDTLRNHPSFYVFNHRGRVLFQSPDTVNSSSNQDALSSSSALKFRKLEPLRR
;
A
#
# COMPACT_ATOMS: atom_id res chain seq x y z
N ALA A 1 -4.34 -49.63 12.94
CA ALA A 1 -5.06 -48.52 12.29
C ALA A 1 -5.06 -47.26 13.16
N PHE A 2 -5.67 -47.28 14.35
CA PHE A 2 -5.83 -46.10 15.23
C PHE A 2 -4.56 -45.25 15.44
N ALA A 3 -3.44 -45.84 15.88
CA ALA A 3 -2.21 -45.10 16.16
C ALA A 3 -1.63 -44.38 14.91
N VAL A 4 -1.64 -45.06 13.76
CA VAL A 4 -1.17 -44.49 12.48
C VAL A 4 -2.06 -43.34 12.04
N THR A 5 -3.38 -43.47 12.23
CA THR A 5 -4.34 -42.41 11.92
C THR A 5 -4.15 -41.18 12.82
N CYS A 6 -4.00 -41.36 14.14
CA CYS A 6 -3.74 -40.25 15.05
C CYS A 6 -2.43 -39.53 14.73
N TYR A 7 -1.38 -40.28 14.44
CA TYR A 7 -0.10 -39.73 14.01
C TYR A 7 -0.22 -38.93 12.71
N GLY A 8 -0.93 -39.47 11.72
CA GLY A 8 -1.21 -38.78 10.46
C GLY A 8 -1.97 -37.47 10.68
N ILE A 9 -3.03 -37.48 11.48
CA ILE A 9 -3.83 -36.28 11.79
C ILE A 9 -2.97 -35.22 12.48
N ALA A 10 -2.17 -35.59 13.48
CA ALA A 10 -1.31 -34.66 14.19
C ALA A 10 -0.32 -33.94 13.25
N HIS A 11 0.20 -34.63 12.25
CA HIS A 11 1.13 -34.06 11.28
C HIS A 11 0.47 -33.21 10.17
N ILE A 12 -0.80 -33.45 9.84
CA ILE A 12 -1.51 -32.64 8.81
C ILE A 12 -2.31 -31.47 9.41
N ALA A 13 -2.46 -31.42 10.75
CA ALA A 13 -3.22 -30.38 11.43
C ALA A 13 -2.60 -28.98 11.31
N GLY A 14 -1.36 -28.90 10.82
CA GLY A 14 -0.62 -27.67 10.59
C GLY A 14 0.50 -27.43 11.60
N GLU A 15 1.32 -26.44 11.29
CA GLU A 15 2.46 -26.06 12.12
C GLU A 15 2.08 -24.95 13.10
N PHE A 16 2.64 -25.00 14.30
CA PHE A 16 2.53 -23.89 15.24
C PHE A 16 3.32 -22.68 14.72
N LYS A 17 2.79 -21.48 14.98
CA LYS A 17 3.49 -20.23 14.74
C LYS A 17 3.97 -19.64 16.06
N ASP A 18 5.05 -18.87 16.00
CA ASP A 18 5.56 -18.13 17.15
C ASP A 18 4.49 -17.17 17.68
N MET A 19 4.30 -17.16 19.00
CA MET A 19 3.40 -16.22 19.66
C MET A 19 3.97 -14.80 19.71
N ASP A 20 5.31 -14.68 19.64
CA ASP A 20 6.00 -13.40 19.64
C ASP A 20 5.75 -12.65 18.33
N ALA A 21 5.02 -11.53 18.40
CA ALA A 21 4.72 -10.69 17.25
C ALA A 21 5.97 -10.10 16.59
N THR A 22 7.09 -9.96 17.31
CA THR A 22 8.33 -9.44 16.73
C THR A 22 8.92 -10.41 15.70
N SER A 23 8.64 -11.72 15.83
CA SER A 23 9.08 -12.74 14.87
C SER A 23 8.62 -12.44 13.44
N GLU A 24 7.38 -11.96 13.28
CA GLU A 24 6.80 -11.59 11.98
C GLU A 24 7.39 -10.28 11.43
N LEU A 25 7.80 -9.37 12.31
CA LEU A 25 8.31 -8.04 11.94
C LEU A 25 9.79 -8.07 11.51
N LYS A 26 10.57 -9.11 11.88
CA LYS A 26 12.01 -9.23 11.59
C LYS A 26 12.38 -9.04 10.10
N ASN A 27 11.49 -9.46 9.20
CA ASN A 27 11.72 -9.38 7.75
C ASN A 27 11.00 -8.20 7.08
N LYS A 28 10.30 -7.33 7.83
CA LYS A 28 9.63 -6.14 7.29
C LYS A 28 10.58 -4.96 7.31
N THR A 29 10.60 -4.19 6.23
CA THR A 29 11.42 -2.98 6.09
C THR A 29 10.55 -1.73 6.09
N PHE A 30 11.16 -0.58 6.38
CA PHE A 30 10.44 0.69 6.35
C PHE A 30 9.82 1.00 4.97
N ASP A 31 10.42 0.53 3.87
CA ASP A 31 9.85 0.69 2.53
C ASP A 31 8.49 0.01 2.36
N THR A 32 8.31 -1.17 2.98
CA THR A 32 7.02 -1.87 2.96
C THR A 32 5.99 -1.21 3.89
N LEU A 33 6.44 -0.64 5.02
CA LEU A 33 5.57 -0.05 6.04
C LEU A 33 5.11 1.37 5.70
N ARG A 34 5.96 2.18 5.06
CA ARG A 34 5.63 3.58 4.73
C ARG A 34 4.60 3.71 3.62
N ASN A 35 4.35 2.63 2.91
CA ASN A 35 3.39 2.56 1.83
C ASN A 35 1.97 2.56 2.39
N HIS A 36 1.21 3.65 2.20
CA HIS A 36 -0.19 3.75 2.62
C HIS A 36 -1.12 3.75 1.39
N PRO A 37 -1.70 2.59 1.00
CA PRO A 37 -2.47 2.46 -0.25
C PRO A 37 -3.63 3.45 -0.37
N SER A 38 -4.29 3.78 0.74
CA SER A 38 -5.40 4.73 0.74
C SER A 38 -4.98 6.18 0.42
N PHE A 39 -3.68 6.49 0.40
CA PHE A 39 -3.15 7.84 0.15
C PHE A 39 -2.22 7.90 -1.08
N TYR A 40 -2.36 6.98 -2.03
CA TYR A 40 -1.58 7.04 -3.24
C TYR A 40 -1.89 8.26 -4.10
N VAL A 41 -0.82 8.89 -4.59
CA VAL A 41 -0.86 9.99 -5.56
C VAL A 41 -0.13 9.53 -6.81
N PHE A 42 -0.82 9.57 -7.95
CA PHE A 42 -0.29 9.07 -9.23
C PHE A 42 0.43 10.13 -10.07
N ASN A 43 0.53 11.37 -9.57
CA ASN A 43 1.36 12.41 -10.18
C ASN A 43 2.82 12.32 -9.69
N HIS A 44 3.52 11.27 -10.10
CA HIS A 44 4.94 11.05 -9.78
C HIS A 44 5.75 10.86 -11.06
N ARG A 45 7.09 10.91 -10.96
CA ARG A 45 8.02 10.82 -12.11
C ARG A 45 7.81 9.57 -12.96
N GLY A 46 7.40 8.46 -12.32
CA GLY A 46 7.10 7.20 -12.99
C GLY A 46 6.02 7.31 -14.07
N ARG A 47 5.08 8.26 -13.95
CA ARG A 47 4.04 8.49 -14.97
C ARG A 47 4.61 8.88 -16.35
N VAL A 48 5.71 9.63 -16.38
CA VAL A 48 6.38 10.05 -17.63
C VAL A 48 7.40 9.01 -18.08
N LEU A 49 8.12 8.42 -17.13
CA LEU A 49 9.17 7.45 -17.42
C LEU A 49 8.62 6.09 -17.90
N PHE A 50 7.40 5.73 -17.50
CA PHE A 50 6.80 4.41 -17.74
C PHE A 50 5.42 4.50 -18.40
N GLN A 51 5.24 5.47 -19.29
CA GLN A 51 3.96 5.67 -19.98
C GLN A 51 3.72 4.55 -21.00
N SER A 52 2.55 3.90 -20.95
CA SER A 52 2.16 2.93 -21.99
C SER A 52 1.94 3.65 -23.32
N PRO A 53 2.43 3.11 -24.46
CA PRO A 53 2.26 3.72 -25.78
C PRO A 53 0.79 4.00 -26.13
N ASP A 54 -0.16 3.24 -25.58
CA ASP A 54 -1.59 3.42 -25.81
C ASP A 54 -2.18 4.68 -25.15
N THR A 55 -1.45 5.30 -24.20
CA THR A 55 -1.95 6.45 -23.42
C THR A 55 -1.65 7.80 -24.09
N VAL A 56 -0.75 7.83 -25.07
CA VAL A 56 -0.29 9.07 -25.75
C VAL A 56 -1.42 9.76 -26.53
N ASN A 57 -2.45 9.03 -26.96
CA ASN A 57 -3.56 9.59 -27.73
C ASN A 57 -4.70 10.19 -26.89
N SER A 58 -4.71 10.02 -25.56
CA SER A 58 -5.81 10.50 -24.69
C SER A 58 -5.47 11.77 -23.89
N SER A 59 -4.31 12.39 -24.13
CA SER A 59 -3.87 13.59 -23.39
C SER A 59 -4.51 14.90 -23.86
N SER A 60 -5.34 14.91 -24.90
CA SER A 60 -5.98 16.14 -25.38
C SER A 60 -7.24 16.56 -24.63
N ASN A 61 -7.77 15.77 -23.68
CA ASN A 61 -9.07 16.01 -23.04
C ASN A 61 -9.08 15.94 -21.50
N GLN A 62 -7.94 16.04 -20.80
CA GLN A 62 -7.87 15.83 -19.34
C GLN A 62 -7.73 17.10 -18.48
N ASP A 63 -7.98 18.30 -19.03
CA ASP A 63 -7.91 19.56 -18.28
C ASP A 63 -9.11 19.79 -17.33
N ALA A 64 -10.12 18.91 -17.31
CA ALA A 64 -11.34 19.12 -16.52
C ALA A 64 -11.28 18.61 -15.07
N LEU A 65 -10.33 17.73 -14.71
CA LEU A 65 -10.26 17.11 -13.37
C LEU A 65 -9.15 17.68 -12.47
N SER A 66 -8.28 18.56 -12.98
CA SER A 66 -7.26 19.23 -12.17
C SER A 66 -7.80 20.37 -11.30
N SER A 67 -9.08 20.74 -11.45
CA SER A 67 -9.63 21.93 -10.79
C SER A 67 -10.26 21.68 -9.41
N SER A 68 -10.45 20.43 -8.98
CA SER A 68 -11.13 20.09 -7.71
C SER A 68 -10.19 19.65 -6.57
N SER A 69 -8.93 19.31 -6.85
CA SER A 69 -7.96 18.88 -5.82
C SER A 69 -6.98 19.97 -5.38
N ALA A 70 -7.22 21.23 -5.76
CA ALA A 70 -6.48 22.35 -5.19
C ALA A 70 -6.89 22.49 -3.71
N LEU A 71 -6.24 21.71 -2.84
CA LEU A 71 -6.23 21.91 -1.40
C LEU A 71 -5.71 23.33 -1.16
N LYS A 72 -6.63 24.30 -1.10
CA LYS A 72 -6.33 25.66 -0.73
C LYS A 72 -5.84 25.62 0.72
N PHE A 73 -4.52 25.65 0.90
CA PHE A 73 -3.92 25.96 2.18
C PHE A 73 -4.43 27.35 2.60
N ARG A 74 -5.46 27.37 3.44
CA ARG A 74 -5.92 28.61 4.07
C ARG A 74 -4.84 28.98 5.07
N LYS A 75 -4.05 29.99 4.70
CA LYS A 75 -3.09 30.65 5.59
C LYS A 75 -3.81 30.98 6.90
N LEU A 76 -3.39 30.35 7.99
CA LEU A 76 -3.88 30.69 9.33
C LEU A 76 -3.22 32.00 9.72
N GLU A 77 -4.03 33.05 9.83
CA GLU A 77 -3.57 34.34 10.33
C GLU A 77 -3.29 34.23 11.84
N PRO A 78 -2.17 34.75 12.35
CA PRO A 78 -1.85 34.66 13.77
C PRO A 78 -2.86 35.45 14.60
N LEU A 79 -3.43 34.83 15.64
CA LEU A 79 -4.16 35.59 16.67
C LEU A 79 -3.18 36.56 17.33
N ARG A 80 -3.37 37.87 17.11
CA ARG A 80 -2.76 38.89 17.97
C ARG A 80 -3.45 38.84 19.33
N ARG A 81 -2.61 38.68 20.35
CA ARG A 81 -2.93 38.69 21.77
C ARG A 81 -3.35 40.08 22.23
#